data_AF-A0A5J9UWN3-F1
#
_entry.id   AF-A0A5J9UWN3-F1
#
_cell.length_a   1.000
_cell.length_b   1.000
_cell.length_c   1.000
_cell.angle_alpha   90.00
_cell.angle_beta   90.00
_cell.angle_gamma   90.00
#
_symmetry.space_group_name_H-M   'P 1'
#
loop_
_entity.id
_entity.type
_entity.pdbx_description
1 polymer ?
#
loop_
_entity_poly.entity_id
_entity_poly.type
_entity_poly.pdbx_seq_one_letter_code
_entity_poly.pdbx_strand_id
1 'polypeptide(L)'
;PHGLAPSGKLAVEGAAGSIVQWKEPTRRPPTARPQSSAVPRSGSLRTPYLYLPSPFRASESSKAPRPRITLSPLGCSHPLDKRDPPQLRIDTSEATRASTSASSNGAALPGGRFMILMYIFETYLDIRQHRALKLPTLPKPLMGVISNEKFERSRAYSLDKSYFHFIHEAVTIVMDTTILYYKVLPWFWKKSAALVTSIGLNAENETIHTLAFLAGAMVWSQIVDLPFSLYSTFVIEARHGFNKQTIWLFIRDMIKGILLSMVLGPPIVAAIIYIVQIGGPYLALYLWGFMFALALLMMTIYPTVIAPLFNKFTPLPEGVLREKIEQLAASLKFPLKKLFVVDGSTRSSHSNAYMYGFFKNKRIVLYDTLIQQCSNEDEIVSVIAHELGHWKLNHTVYSFVAVQLLMFLQFGGYTLVRNSKDLFESFGFEDQPIIIGLIIFQHTIIPLQHLLSFCLNLVSRAFEFQADAFAKNLGYAPQLRAALVKLQEENLSAMNTDPWYSAYHYSHPPLVERLQALEDSDSKKED
;
A
#
# COMPACT_ATOMS: atom_id res chain seq x y z
N PRO A 1 -8.71 8.17 14.20
CA PRO A 1 -7.74 7.42 15.03
C PRO A 1 -7.40 6.03 14.45
N HIS A 2 -8.36 5.35 13.80
CA HIS A 2 -8.09 4.12 13.02
C HIS A 2 -7.59 4.41 11.60
N GLY A 3 -8.00 5.52 10.96
CA GLY A 3 -7.56 5.89 9.60
C GLY A 3 -6.15 6.50 9.43
N LEU A 4 -5.29 6.49 10.46
CA LEU A 4 -3.86 6.89 10.31
C LEU A 4 -2.92 5.69 10.22
N ALA A 5 -3.42 4.49 10.48
CA ALA A 5 -2.77 3.25 10.10
C ALA A 5 -3.62 2.67 8.96
N PRO A 6 -3.09 2.48 7.74
CA PRO A 6 -3.70 1.48 6.88
C PRO A 6 -3.76 0.20 7.72
N SER A 7 -4.88 -0.51 7.69
CA SER A 7 -5.12 -1.83 8.29
C SER A 7 -3.91 -2.74 8.05
N GLY A 8 -2.94 -2.60 8.95
CA GLY A 8 -1.53 -2.85 8.63
C GLY A 8 -1.11 -4.26 8.93
N LYS A 9 -1.97 -5.08 9.53
CA LYS A 9 -1.65 -6.49 9.79
C LYS A 9 -1.65 -7.33 8.51
N LEU A 10 -2.42 -6.96 7.48
CA LEU A 10 -2.36 -7.60 6.16
C LEU A 10 -1.34 -6.93 5.21
N ALA A 11 -1.09 -5.63 5.38
CA ALA A 11 -0.13 -4.91 4.55
C ALA A 11 1.33 -5.04 5.02
N VAL A 12 1.61 -5.30 6.30
CA VAL A 12 2.99 -5.45 6.81
C VAL A 12 3.59 -6.80 6.41
N GLU A 13 2.81 -7.86 6.25
CA GLU A 13 3.33 -9.13 5.71
C GLU A 13 3.56 -9.07 4.19
N GLY A 14 2.72 -8.34 3.44
CA GLY A 14 2.90 -8.13 2.00
C GLY A 14 3.98 -7.09 1.64
N ALA A 15 4.14 -6.01 2.43
CA ALA A 15 5.14 -4.97 2.19
C ALA A 15 6.53 -5.32 2.76
N ALA A 16 6.64 -6.29 3.67
CA ALA A 16 7.92 -6.77 4.18
C ALA A 16 8.76 -7.52 3.12
N GLY A 17 8.16 -7.97 2.01
CA GLY A 17 8.86 -8.67 0.92
C GLY A 17 9.80 -7.78 0.11
N SER A 18 9.64 -6.46 0.14
CA SER A 18 10.41 -5.54 -0.69
C SER A 18 11.02 -4.39 0.12
N ILE A 19 12.07 -4.69 0.89
CA ILE A 19 12.86 -3.65 1.55
C ILE A 19 13.81 -3.00 0.52
N VAL A 20 13.87 -1.66 0.55
CA VAL A 20 14.42 -0.86 -0.56
C VAL A 20 15.83 -1.24 -1.01
N GLN A 21 15.93 -1.41 -2.33
CA GLN A 21 17.10 -1.83 -3.09
C GLN A 21 17.63 -0.69 -3.97
N TRP A 22 18.74 -0.04 -3.60
CA TRP A 22 19.32 1.03 -4.42
C TRP A 22 20.46 0.57 -5.32
N LYS A 23 20.40 0.92 -6.60
CA LYS A 23 21.48 0.73 -7.58
C LYS A 23 22.27 2.03 -7.76
N GLU A 24 23.58 1.94 -7.92
CA GLU A 24 24.41 3.10 -8.24
C GLU A 24 24.06 3.59 -9.67
N PRO A 25 23.97 4.90 -9.94
CA PRO A 25 23.83 5.41 -11.29
C PRO A 25 25.06 4.95 -12.09
N THR A 26 24.85 4.14 -13.14
CA THR A 26 25.95 3.72 -14.02
C THR A 26 26.50 4.95 -14.72
N ARG A 27 27.70 5.42 -14.33
CA ARG A 27 28.47 6.37 -15.14
C ARG A 27 28.73 5.70 -16.48
N ARG A 28 28.13 6.21 -17.56
CA ARG A 28 28.60 5.85 -18.91
C ARG A 28 30.05 6.33 -19.02
N PRO A 29 31.00 5.47 -19.43
CA PRO A 29 32.32 5.96 -19.80
C PRO A 29 32.15 6.93 -21.00
N PRO A 30 32.99 7.97 -21.10
CA PRO A 30 32.93 8.90 -22.23
C PRO A 30 33.19 8.10 -23.52
N THR A 31 32.18 8.01 -24.38
CA THR A 31 32.30 7.43 -25.71
C THR A 31 33.19 8.34 -26.55
N ALA A 32 34.37 7.83 -26.90
CA ALA A 32 35.22 8.42 -27.93
C ALA A 32 34.44 8.48 -29.26
N ARG A 33 34.37 9.66 -29.88
CA ARG A 33 33.82 9.84 -31.23
C ARG A 33 34.79 9.28 -32.26
N PRO A 34 34.34 8.45 -33.23
CA PRO A 34 35.02 8.32 -34.50
C PRO A 34 34.49 9.37 -35.49
N GLN A 35 35.42 9.88 -36.29
CA GLN A 35 35.25 10.90 -37.33
C GLN A 35 34.27 10.43 -38.42
N SER A 36 33.40 11.33 -38.89
CA SER A 36 32.54 11.11 -40.06
C SER A 36 33.28 11.49 -41.35
N SER A 37 33.43 10.55 -42.27
CA SER A 37 33.63 10.83 -43.70
C SER A 37 32.27 10.70 -44.41
N ALA A 38 31.93 11.72 -45.18
CA ALA A 38 30.72 11.81 -45.98
C ALA A 38 30.91 11.16 -47.36
N VAL A 39 29.81 10.65 -47.96
CA VAL A 39 29.35 10.81 -49.36
C VAL A 39 28.09 9.92 -49.61
N PRO A 40 27.16 10.28 -50.53
CA PRO A 40 25.70 10.06 -50.34
C PRO A 40 24.97 9.24 -51.45
N ARG A 41 23.62 9.18 -51.30
CA ARG A 41 22.52 8.70 -52.22
C ARG A 41 22.14 7.21 -52.03
N SER A 42 20.90 6.75 -52.10
CA SER A 42 19.56 7.26 -52.50
C SER A 42 18.49 6.24 -52.08
N GLY A 43 17.20 6.63 -52.05
CA GLY A 43 16.10 5.72 -52.42
C GLY A 43 15.11 5.23 -51.36
N SER A 44 14.01 5.99 -51.24
CA SER A 44 12.60 5.53 -51.25
C SER A 44 11.99 4.68 -50.11
N LEU A 45 10.85 5.21 -49.62
CA LEU A 45 9.56 4.53 -49.40
C LEU A 45 9.40 3.52 -48.24
N ARG A 46 8.71 3.96 -47.18
CA ARG A 46 7.38 3.49 -46.70
C ARG A 46 7.23 3.57 -45.17
N THR A 47 6.29 4.39 -44.73
CA THR A 47 5.58 4.24 -43.45
C THR A 47 4.46 3.20 -43.60
N PRO A 48 4.08 2.51 -42.52
CA PRO A 48 2.66 2.56 -42.17
C PRO A 48 2.35 2.63 -40.65
N TYR A 49 1.49 3.59 -40.35
CA TYR A 49 0.30 3.59 -39.48
C TYR A 49 0.10 2.50 -38.40
N LEU A 50 -0.10 3.02 -37.18
CA LEU A 50 -0.92 2.47 -36.10
C LEU A 50 -2.36 2.16 -36.59
N TYR A 51 -2.89 1.00 -36.19
CA TYR A 51 -4.30 0.66 -36.26
C TYR A 51 -4.91 0.67 -34.85
N LEU A 52 -5.88 1.56 -34.65
CA LEU A 52 -6.96 1.47 -33.66
C LEU A 52 -8.26 1.27 -34.45
N PRO A 53 -9.18 0.37 -34.08
CA PRO A 53 -10.53 0.37 -34.62
C PRO A 53 -11.45 1.29 -33.81
N SER A 54 -12.23 2.08 -34.55
CA SER A 54 -13.28 3.02 -34.14
C SER A 54 -14.67 2.33 -34.18
N PRO A 55 -15.83 3.01 -34.00
CA PRO A 55 -16.89 2.56 -33.08
C PRO A 55 -18.19 2.17 -33.81
N PHE A 56 -19.13 1.58 -33.06
CA PHE A 56 -20.50 1.35 -33.51
C PHE A 56 -21.38 2.61 -33.34
N ARG A 57 -22.28 2.83 -34.32
CA ARG A 57 -23.13 4.01 -34.51
C ARG A 57 -24.59 3.72 -34.13
N ALA A 58 -25.14 4.61 -33.31
CA ALA A 58 -26.49 5.21 -33.22
C ALA A 58 -27.79 4.39 -33.45
N SER A 59 -28.77 4.62 -32.57
CA SER A 59 -30.16 4.92 -32.95
C SER A 59 -30.77 5.97 -31.98
N GLU A 60 -31.72 6.75 -32.52
CA GLU A 60 -32.38 7.98 -32.01
C GLU A 60 -33.36 7.68 -30.84
N SER A 61 -34.05 8.56 -30.10
CA SER A 61 -34.52 9.95 -30.25
C SER A 61 -35.07 10.44 -28.89
N SER A 62 -35.06 11.75 -28.59
CA SER A 62 -36.13 12.51 -27.90
C SER A 62 -35.64 13.91 -27.44
N LYS A 63 -36.31 14.96 -27.92
CA LYS A 63 -36.17 16.41 -27.60
C LYS A 63 -36.94 16.73 -26.29
N ALA A 64 -36.79 17.79 -25.49
CA ALA A 64 -36.35 19.20 -25.56
C ALA A 64 -36.28 19.75 -24.09
N PRO A 65 -36.18 21.08 -23.77
CA PRO A 65 -35.50 22.22 -24.41
C PRO A 65 -34.54 23.00 -23.45
N ARG A 66 -33.65 23.83 -24.02
CA ARG A 66 -32.83 24.85 -23.30
C ARG A 66 -33.49 26.23 -23.35
N PRO A 67 -33.25 27.14 -22.38
CA PRO A 67 -33.86 28.47 -22.35
C PRO A 67 -33.17 29.47 -23.31
N ARG A 68 -33.97 30.41 -23.77
CA ARG A 68 -33.71 31.45 -24.77
C ARG A 68 -33.14 32.71 -24.10
N ILE A 69 -32.07 33.29 -24.65
CA ILE A 69 -31.56 34.62 -24.27
C ILE A 69 -32.08 35.63 -25.30
N THR A 70 -32.81 36.64 -24.85
CA THR A 70 -33.27 37.78 -25.64
C THR A 70 -32.36 38.98 -25.42
N LEU A 71 -31.88 39.59 -26.51
CA LEU A 71 -31.17 40.87 -26.54
C LEU A 71 -32.15 41.98 -26.92
N SER A 72 -32.02 43.17 -26.32
CA SER A 72 -32.70 44.41 -26.71
C SER A 72 -31.66 45.52 -26.96
N PRO A 73 -31.93 46.49 -27.86
CA PRO A 73 -30.88 47.30 -28.48
C PRO A 73 -30.59 48.64 -27.79
N LEU A 74 -29.42 49.17 -28.16
CA LEU A 74 -28.73 50.39 -27.73
C LEU A 74 -29.51 51.72 -27.94
N GLY A 75 -29.30 52.66 -27.04
CA GLY A 75 -29.59 54.10 -27.19
C GLY A 75 -28.42 54.95 -26.66
N CYS A 76 -28.02 55.96 -27.45
CA CYS A 76 -26.86 56.84 -27.26
C CYS A 76 -27.11 58.04 -26.33
N SER A 77 -26.11 58.45 -25.53
CA SER A 77 -25.60 59.86 -25.37
C SER A 77 -24.55 60.01 -24.24
N HIS A 78 -23.46 60.75 -24.52
CA HIS A 78 -22.27 61.12 -23.69
C HIS A 78 -22.54 62.02 -22.44
N PRO A 79 -21.57 62.44 -21.56
CA PRO A 79 -20.10 62.25 -21.54
C PRO A 79 -19.41 61.85 -20.18
N LEU A 80 -18.14 61.47 -20.30
CA LEU A 80 -16.99 61.36 -19.36
C LEU A 80 -17.14 61.73 -17.85
N ASP A 81 -16.88 60.75 -16.96
CA ASP A 81 -16.32 60.96 -15.60
C ASP A 81 -15.38 59.78 -15.23
N LYS A 82 -14.24 60.09 -14.60
CA LYS A 82 -13.18 59.14 -14.20
C LYS A 82 -13.53 58.50 -12.84
N ARG A 83 -13.85 57.21 -12.78
CA ARG A 83 -13.88 56.43 -11.51
C ARG A 83 -13.44 54.96 -11.69
N ASP A 84 -12.88 54.42 -10.63
CA ASP A 84 -12.18 53.14 -10.42
C ASP A 84 -12.80 51.88 -11.05
N PRO A 85 -12.01 50.80 -11.31
CA PRO A 85 -12.52 49.55 -11.86
C PRO A 85 -13.45 48.82 -10.88
N PRO A 86 -14.48 48.10 -11.37
CA PRO A 86 -15.51 47.52 -10.52
C PRO A 86 -14.98 46.32 -9.72
N GLN A 87 -15.20 46.33 -8.41
CA GLN A 87 -15.04 45.14 -7.58
C GLN A 87 -16.15 44.14 -7.89
N LEU A 88 -15.76 42.91 -8.23
CA LEU A 88 -16.64 41.78 -8.43
C LEU A 88 -17.26 41.37 -7.08
N ARG A 89 -18.46 41.87 -6.77
CA ARG A 89 -19.20 41.47 -5.56
C ARG A 89 -19.92 40.15 -5.85
N ILE A 90 -19.28 39.04 -5.49
CA ILE A 90 -19.94 37.72 -5.47
C ILE A 90 -20.92 37.75 -4.30
N ASP A 91 -22.22 37.69 -4.60
CA ASP A 91 -23.28 37.61 -3.60
C ASP A 91 -23.23 36.22 -2.94
N THR A 92 -22.62 36.13 -1.76
CA THR A 92 -22.48 34.89 -0.98
C THR A 92 -23.76 34.52 -0.22
N SER A 93 -24.83 35.32 -0.30
CA SER A 93 -26.01 35.12 0.56
C SER A 93 -26.80 33.84 0.26
N GLU A 94 -26.80 33.34 -0.99
CA GLU A 94 -27.42 32.05 -1.33
C GLU A 94 -26.57 30.84 -0.93
N ALA A 95 -25.24 30.94 -1.01
CA ALA A 95 -24.33 29.89 -0.54
C ALA A 95 -24.39 29.71 0.98
N THR A 96 -24.54 30.81 1.72
CA THR A 96 -24.68 30.81 3.19
C THR A 96 -26.05 30.28 3.64
N ARG A 97 -27.10 30.40 2.82
CA ARG A 97 -28.43 29.78 3.09
C ARG A 97 -28.45 28.28 2.82
N ALA A 98 -27.68 27.81 1.84
CA ALA A 98 -27.55 26.37 1.57
C ALA A 98 -26.71 25.66 2.65
N SER A 99 -25.71 26.33 3.26
CA SER A 99 -24.91 25.75 4.33
C SER A 99 -25.65 25.70 5.69
N THR A 100 -26.53 26.67 5.96
CA THR A 100 -27.29 26.72 7.22
C THR A 100 -28.43 25.70 7.29
N SER A 101 -29.02 25.30 6.16
CA SER A 101 -30.06 24.25 6.16
C SER A 101 -29.51 22.82 6.31
N ALA A 102 -28.24 22.59 5.92
CA ALA A 102 -27.56 21.30 6.08
C ALA A 102 -27.06 21.03 7.51
N SER A 103 -26.98 22.06 8.36
CA SER A 103 -26.49 21.98 9.74
C SER A 103 -27.53 21.47 10.75
N SER A 104 -28.82 21.49 10.41
CA SER A 104 -29.93 21.20 11.34
C SER A 104 -30.54 19.80 11.21
N ASN A 105 -30.21 19.04 10.17
CA ASN A 105 -30.59 17.63 10.05
C ASN A 105 -29.32 16.79 10.18
N GLY A 106 -29.38 15.68 10.91
CA GLY A 106 -28.26 14.74 11.16
C GLY A 106 -27.70 14.06 9.90
N ALA A 107 -27.32 14.85 8.89
CA ALA A 107 -26.67 14.43 7.68
C ALA A 107 -25.27 13.95 8.06
N ALA A 108 -25.08 12.62 8.00
CA ALA A 108 -23.78 11.99 8.12
C ALA A 108 -22.76 12.76 7.27
N LEU A 109 -21.62 13.08 7.89
CA LEU A 109 -20.52 13.81 7.29
C LEU A 109 -20.19 13.27 5.89
N PRO A 110 -19.85 14.12 4.90
CA PRO A 110 -19.54 13.69 3.54
C PRO A 110 -18.53 12.52 3.49
N GLY A 111 -17.54 12.50 4.39
CA GLY A 111 -16.59 11.39 4.54
C GLY A 111 -17.23 10.08 4.98
N GLY A 112 -18.24 10.11 5.86
CA GLY A 112 -18.96 8.93 6.31
C GLY A 112 -19.72 8.20 5.20
N ARG A 113 -20.34 8.96 4.28
CA ARG A 113 -21.06 8.37 3.14
C ARG A 113 -20.11 7.66 2.18
N PHE A 114 -18.95 8.24 1.94
CA PHE A 114 -17.94 7.62 1.08
C PHE A 114 -17.37 6.33 1.69
N MET A 115 -17.07 6.33 2.99
CA MET A 115 -16.59 5.12 3.69
C MET A 115 -17.60 3.97 3.55
N ILE A 116 -18.90 4.24 3.72
CA ILE A 116 -19.95 3.22 3.54
C ILE A 116 -20.00 2.74 2.08
N LEU A 117 -19.89 3.65 1.10
CA LEU A 117 -19.87 3.30 -0.31
C LEU A 117 -18.69 2.38 -0.65
N MET A 118 -17.49 2.69 -0.12
CA MET A 118 -16.31 1.86 -0.30
C MET A 118 -16.46 0.51 0.37
N TYR A 119 -16.97 0.47 1.59
CA TYR A 119 -17.27 -0.79 2.27
C TYR A 119 -18.20 -1.68 1.44
N ILE A 120 -19.26 -1.11 0.85
CA ILE A 120 -20.17 -1.87 -0.03
C ILE A 120 -19.43 -2.38 -1.29
N PHE A 121 -18.59 -1.55 -1.89
CA PHE A 121 -17.81 -1.92 -3.07
C PHE A 121 -16.80 -3.03 -2.78
N GLU A 122 -16.03 -2.92 -1.70
CA GLU A 122 -15.05 -3.93 -1.29
C GLU A 122 -15.75 -5.23 -0.88
N THR A 123 -16.83 -5.14 -0.09
CA THR A 123 -17.68 -6.29 0.27
C THR A 123 -18.24 -6.98 -0.98
N TYR A 124 -18.61 -6.23 -2.03
CA TYR A 124 -19.02 -6.83 -3.30
C TYR A 124 -17.90 -7.66 -3.94
N LEU A 125 -16.66 -7.15 -3.96
CA LEU A 125 -15.50 -7.89 -4.46
C LEU A 125 -15.20 -9.12 -3.59
N ASP A 126 -15.28 -8.99 -2.26
CA ASP A 126 -15.10 -10.10 -1.32
C ASP A 126 -16.14 -11.20 -1.53
N ILE A 127 -17.40 -10.85 -1.77
CA ILE A 127 -18.47 -11.82 -2.06
C ILE A 127 -18.15 -12.60 -3.34
N ARG A 128 -17.62 -11.92 -4.37
CA ARG A 128 -17.19 -12.59 -5.61
C ARG A 128 -16.04 -13.56 -5.35
N GLN A 129 -15.02 -13.13 -4.61
CA GLN A 129 -13.92 -13.99 -4.22
C GLN A 129 -14.39 -15.17 -3.38
N HIS A 130 -15.26 -14.94 -2.41
CA HIS A 130 -15.83 -15.98 -1.57
C HIS A 130 -16.61 -17.03 -2.37
N ARG A 131 -17.34 -16.60 -3.42
CA ARG A 131 -17.98 -17.52 -4.36
C ARG A 131 -16.97 -18.31 -5.18
N ALA A 132 -15.88 -17.68 -5.65
CA ALA A 132 -14.81 -18.36 -6.36
C ALA A 132 -14.12 -19.40 -5.46
N LEU A 133 -13.87 -19.08 -4.19
CA LEU A 133 -13.31 -19.99 -3.20
C LEU A 133 -14.20 -21.20 -2.92
N LYS A 134 -15.53 -21.09 -3.08
CA LYS A 134 -16.45 -22.23 -2.89
C LYS A 134 -16.46 -23.23 -4.04
N LEU A 135 -15.85 -22.90 -5.18
CA LEU A 135 -15.83 -23.81 -6.33
C LEU A 135 -15.06 -25.10 -5.99
N PRO A 136 -15.64 -26.28 -6.26
CA PRO A 136 -15.03 -27.55 -5.89
C PRO A 136 -13.96 -28.05 -6.86
N THR A 137 -13.73 -27.31 -7.93
CA THR A 137 -12.80 -27.69 -9.00
C THR A 137 -11.54 -26.85 -8.95
N LEU A 138 -10.40 -27.50 -9.18
CA LEU A 138 -9.13 -26.83 -9.44
C LEU A 138 -9.18 -26.05 -10.76
N PRO A 139 -8.48 -24.90 -10.86
CA PRO A 139 -8.21 -24.27 -12.15
C PRO A 139 -7.49 -25.26 -13.08
N LYS A 140 -7.84 -25.25 -14.38
CA LYS A 140 -7.29 -26.19 -15.36
C LYS A 140 -5.75 -26.31 -15.34
N PRO A 141 -4.99 -25.19 -15.24
CA PRO A 141 -3.52 -25.27 -15.25
C PRO A 141 -2.90 -25.89 -13.99
N LEU A 142 -3.68 -26.11 -12.93
CA LEU A 142 -3.23 -26.73 -11.68
C LEU A 142 -3.67 -28.20 -11.56
N MET A 143 -4.49 -28.69 -12.49
CA MET A 143 -4.91 -30.10 -12.50
C MET A 143 -3.72 -31.01 -12.79
N GLY A 144 -3.51 -32.01 -11.94
CA GLY A 144 -2.38 -32.95 -12.04
C GLY A 144 -1.06 -32.39 -11.50
N VAL A 145 -1.00 -31.09 -11.17
CA VAL A 145 0.15 -30.47 -10.50
C VAL A 145 -0.06 -30.45 -8.99
N ILE A 146 -1.27 -30.08 -8.55
CA ILE A 146 -1.64 -29.99 -7.13
C ILE A 146 -2.58 -31.15 -6.77
N SER A 147 -2.33 -31.79 -5.63
CA SER A 147 -3.19 -32.87 -5.13
C SER A 147 -4.55 -32.34 -4.67
N ASN A 148 -5.60 -33.16 -4.84
CA ASN A 148 -6.94 -32.75 -4.40
C ASN A 148 -7.02 -32.52 -2.88
N GLU A 149 -6.23 -33.25 -2.09
CA GLU A 149 -6.14 -33.02 -0.65
C GLU A 149 -5.57 -31.63 -0.31
N LYS A 150 -4.47 -31.23 -0.96
CA LYS A 150 -3.87 -29.89 -0.76
C LYS A 150 -4.80 -28.78 -1.22
N PHE A 151 -5.51 -28.98 -2.34
CA PHE A 151 -6.54 -28.06 -2.81
C PHE A 151 -7.66 -27.88 -1.78
N GLU A 152 -8.22 -28.97 -1.25
CA GLU A 152 -9.28 -28.92 -0.25
C GLU A 152 -8.84 -28.22 1.04
N ARG A 153 -7.60 -28.46 1.48
CA ARG A 153 -7.02 -27.76 2.64
C ARG A 153 -6.86 -26.26 2.38
N SER A 154 -6.32 -25.88 1.21
CA SER A 154 -6.18 -24.47 0.82
C SER A 154 -7.54 -23.77 0.70
N ARG A 155 -8.54 -24.47 0.16
CA ARG A 155 -9.90 -23.99 0.06
C ARG A 155 -10.52 -23.75 1.44
N ALA A 156 -10.40 -24.71 2.36
CA ALA A 156 -10.89 -24.58 3.73
C ALA A 156 -10.22 -23.41 4.47
N TYR A 157 -8.89 -23.27 4.35
CA TYR A 157 -8.15 -22.16 4.93
C TYR A 157 -8.60 -20.81 4.38
N SER A 158 -8.70 -20.69 3.05
CA SER A 158 -9.12 -19.45 2.38
C SER A 158 -10.56 -19.07 2.73
N LEU A 159 -11.46 -20.05 2.90
CA LEU A 159 -12.84 -19.81 3.33
C LEU A 159 -12.91 -19.34 4.78
N ASP A 160 -12.16 -19.95 5.69
CA ASP A 160 -12.10 -19.52 7.10
C ASP A 160 -11.58 -18.08 7.22
N LYS A 161 -10.52 -17.73 6.48
CA LYS A 161 -10.02 -16.34 6.40
C LYS A 161 -11.07 -15.39 5.83
N SER A 162 -11.78 -15.81 4.78
CA SER A 162 -12.81 -14.99 4.15
C SER A 162 -14.00 -14.74 5.09
N TYR A 163 -14.48 -15.75 5.82
CA TYR A 163 -15.54 -15.58 6.82
C TYR A 163 -15.11 -14.64 7.95
N PHE A 164 -13.89 -14.82 8.45
CA PHE A 164 -13.33 -13.92 9.46
C PHE A 164 -13.23 -12.49 8.95
N HIS A 165 -12.75 -12.29 7.72
CA HIS A 165 -12.64 -10.98 7.09
C HIS A 165 -14.00 -10.27 7.01
N PHE A 166 -15.06 -10.95 6.55
CA PHE A 166 -16.41 -10.34 6.52
C PHE A 166 -16.88 -9.86 7.89
N ILE A 167 -16.66 -10.67 8.94
CA ILE A 167 -17.06 -10.29 10.31
C ILE A 167 -16.22 -9.12 10.80
N HIS A 168 -14.91 -9.17 10.61
CA HIS A 168 -13.99 -8.12 11.01
C HIS A 168 -14.35 -6.79 10.35
N GLU A 169 -14.49 -6.75 9.03
CA GLU A 169 -14.82 -5.52 8.31
C GLU A 169 -16.22 -4.98 8.66
N ALA A 170 -17.19 -5.87 8.87
CA ALA A 170 -18.52 -5.45 9.34
C ALA A 170 -18.48 -4.79 10.72
N VAL A 171 -17.70 -5.33 11.66
CA VAL A 171 -17.52 -4.71 12.99
C VAL A 171 -16.77 -3.39 12.85
N THR A 172 -15.71 -3.34 12.04
CA THR A 172 -14.89 -2.14 11.81
C THR A 172 -15.73 -1.01 11.23
N ILE A 173 -16.52 -1.24 10.17
CA ILE A 173 -17.32 -0.17 9.57
C ILE A 173 -18.42 0.33 10.51
N VAL A 174 -19.02 -0.56 11.32
CA VAL A 174 -20.02 -0.17 12.33
C VAL A 174 -19.35 0.69 13.41
N MET A 175 -18.18 0.28 13.89
CA MET A 175 -17.40 1.04 14.86
C MET A 175 -16.99 2.42 14.31
N ASP A 176 -16.41 2.49 13.12
CA ASP A 176 -15.94 3.75 12.53
C ASP A 176 -17.11 4.69 12.22
N THR A 177 -18.22 4.17 11.73
CA THR A 177 -19.46 4.93 11.52
C THR A 177 -19.99 5.46 12.86
N THR A 178 -19.96 4.65 13.92
CA THR A 178 -20.36 5.04 15.27
C THR A 178 -19.45 6.14 15.82
N ILE A 179 -18.13 5.99 15.69
CA ILE A 179 -17.12 6.98 16.12
C ILE A 179 -17.38 8.33 15.45
N LEU A 180 -17.66 8.31 14.14
CA LEU A 180 -17.92 9.52 13.36
C LEU A 180 -19.28 10.13 13.71
N TYR A 181 -20.34 9.31 13.78
CA TYR A 181 -21.70 9.77 14.04
C TYR A 181 -21.85 10.38 15.44
N TYR A 182 -21.30 9.72 16.47
CA TYR A 182 -21.36 10.21 17.86
C TYR A 182 -20.24 11.20 18.20
N LYS A 183 -19.45 11.65 17.21
CA LYS A 183 -18.34 12.61 17.41
C LYS A 183 -17.42 12.18 18.56
N VAL A 184 -17.10 10.87 18.60
CA VAL A 184 -16.22 10.28 19.62
C VAL A 184 -14.83 10.90 19.54
N LEU A 185 -14.38 11.28 18.34
CA LEU A 185 -13.07 11.90 18.12
C LEU A 185 -12.90 13.24 18.87
N PRO A 186 -13.80 14.25 18.72
CA PRO A 186 -13.78 15.45 19.58
C PRO A 186 -13.92 15.16 21.07
N TRP A 187 -14.82 14.25 21.45
CA TRP A 187 -14.98 13.87 22.86
C TRP A 187 -13.68 13.31 23.44
N PHE A 188 -13.00 12.45 22.69
CA PHE A 188 -11.76 11.82 23.10
C PHE A 188 -10.61 12.82 23.21
N TRP A 189 -10.55 13.79 22.30
CA TRP A 189 -9.62 14.92 22.38
C TRP A 189 -9.84 15.76 23.64
N LYS A 190 -11.08 16.10 23.99
CA LYS A 190 -11.38 16.85 25.24
C LYS A 190 -11.02 16.03 26.49
N LYS A 191 -11.22 14.71 26.46
CA LYS A 191 -10.85 13.82 27.57
C LYS A 191 -9.35 13.64 27.74
N SER A 192 -8.58 13.58 26.65
CA SER A 192 -7.12 13.53 26.75
C SER A 192 -6.56 14.82 27.38
N ALA A 193 -7.17 15.98 27.11
CA ALA A 193 -6.80 17.24 27.77
C ALA A 193 -6.98 17.16 29.29
N ALA A 194 -8.16 16.70 29.73
CA ALA A 194 -8.48 16.55 31.15
C ALA A 194 -7.54 15.58 31.86
N LEU A 195 -7.13 14.49 31.19
CA LEU A 195 -6.14 13.56 31.71
C LEU A 195 -4.78 14.23 31.90
N VAL A 196 -4.30 14.99 30.91
CA VAL A 196 -3.04 15.74 30.97
C VAL A 196 -3.04 16.73 32.15
N THR A 197 -4.13 17.48 32.33
CA THR A 197 -4.27 18.39 33.47
C THR A 197 -4.30 17.65 34.81
N SER A 198 -4.95 16.48 34.88
CA SER A 198 -5.05 15.70 36.12
C SER A 198 -3.70 15.16 36.63
N ILE A 199 -2.75 14.92 35.72
CA ILE A 199 -1.38 14.50 36.06
C ILE A 199 -0.43 15.67 36.25
N GLY A 200 -0.95 16.91 36.31
CA GLY A 200 -0.18 18.14 36.56
C GLY A 200 0.62 18.64 35.35
N LEU A 201 0.33 18.15 34.14
CA LEU A 201 0.97 18.62 32.92
C LEU A 201 0.12 19.72 32.23
N ASN A 202 0.79 20.55 31.45
CA ASN A 202 0.13 21.65 30.76
C ASN A 202 -0.58 21.16 29.48
N ALA A 203 -1.91 21.12 29.52
CA ALA A 203 -2.74 20.78 28.36
C ALA A 203 -2.72 21.84 27.26
N GLU A 204 -2.34 23.09 27.56
CA GLU A 204 -2.14 24.15 26.55
C GLU A 204 -0.93 23.86 25.65
N ASN A 205 -0.01 23.00 26.09
CA ASN A 205 1.05 22.51 25.22
C ASN A 205 0.47 21.47 24.26
N GLU A 206 0.22 21.90 23.02
CA GLU A 206 -0.34 21.08 21.95
C GLU A 206 0.42 19.76 21.73
N THR A 207 1.74 19.76 21.94
CA THR A 207 2.53 18.53 21.81
C THR A 207 2.16 17.53 22.89
N ILE A 208 2.10 17.94 24.15
CA ILE A 208 1.76 17.05 25.28
C ILE A 208 0.33 16.53 25.12
N HIS A 209 -0.61 17.42 24.77
CA HIS A 209 -2.01 17.04 24.55
C HIS A 209 -2.14 16.04 23.39
N THR A 210 -1.45 16.28 22.28
CA THR A 210 -1.40 15.36 21.14
C THR A 210 -0.83 14.00 21.53
N LEU A 211 0.26 13.96 22.28
CA LEU A 211 0.88 12.70 22.70
C LEU A 211 -0.04 11.90 23.62
N ALA A 212 -0.74 12.57 24.55
CA ALA A 212 -1.72 11.91 25.41
C ALA A 212 -2.92 11.37 24.61
N PHE A 213 -3.41 12.15 23.63
CA PHE A 213 -4.46 11.71 22.72
C PHE A 213 -4.03 10.47 21.91
N LEU A 214 -2.84 10.48 21.32
CA LEU A 214 -2.33 9.36 20.52
C LEU A 214 -2.04 8.13 21.38
N ALA A 215 -1.52 8.30 22.60
CA ALA A 215 -1.31 7.20 23.54
C ALA A 215 -2.63 6.53 23.92
N GLY A 216 -3.67 7.33 24.23
CA GLY A 216 -5.00 6.80 24.49
C GLY A 216 -5.60 6.11 23.25
N ALA A 217 -5.44 6.69 22.06
CA ALA A 217 -5.93 6.11 20.81
C ALA A 217 -5.23 4.77 20.50
N MET A 218 -3.93 4.66 20.80
CA MET A 218 -3.17 3.42 20.68
C MET A 218 -3.70 2.35 21.64
N VAL A 219 -3.96 2.69 22.91
CA VAL A 219 -4.55 1.75 23.88
C VAL A 219 -5.94 1.29 23.43
N TRP A 220 -6.78 2.22 22.96
CA TRP A 220 -8.09 1.90 22.40
C TRP A 220 -7.98 0.92 21.22
N SER A 221 -7.13 1.20 20.24
CA SER A 221 -6.92 0.31 19.08
C SER A 221 -6.44 -1.06 19.52
N GLN A 222 -5.48 -1.15 20.46
CA GLN A 222 -5.02 -2.46 20.94
C GLN A 222 -6.14 -3.27 21.61
N ILE A 223 -7.00 -2.64 22.40
CA ILE A 223 -8.14 -3.33 23.04
C ILE A 223 -9.12 -3.85 21.99
N VAL A 224 -9.43 -3.05 20.97
CA VAL A 224 -10.37 -3.41 19.90
C VAL A 224 -9.81 -4.52 19.01
N ASP A 225 -8.52 -4.44 18.65
CA ASP A 225 -7.89 -5.34 17.68
C ASP A 225 -7.42 -6.66 18.32
N LEU A 226 -7.22 -6.69 19.64
CA LEU A 226 -6.70 -7.86 20.35
C LEU A 226 -7.59 -9.11 20.20
N PRO A 227 -8.92 -9.06 20.39
CA PRO A 227 -9.79 -10.22 20.18
C PRO A 227 -9.67 -10.81 18.77
N PHE A 228 -9.66 -9.95 17.74
CA PHE A 228 -9.51 -10.37 16.35
C PHE A 228 -8.13 -10.97 16.07
N SER A 229 -7.08 -10.36 16.63
CA SER A 229 -5.71 -10.88 16.51
C SER A 229 -5.55 -12.24 17.18
N LEU A 230 -6.12 -12.42 18.38
CA LEU A 230 -6.09 -13.69 19.09
C LEU A 230 -6.86 -14.77 18.33
N TYR A 231 -8.04 -14.44 17.80
CA TYR A 231 -8.84 -15.39 17.02
C TYR A 231 -8.11 -15.80 15.72
N SER A 232 -7.58 -14.82 14.99
CA SER A 232 -6.81 -15.09 13.77
C SER A 232 -5.62 -16.02 14.05
N THR A 233 -4.78 -15.70 15.04
CA THR A 233 -3.57 -16.47 15.33
C THR A 233 -3.83 -17.82 16.03
N PHE A 234 -4.66 -17.83 17.08
CA PHE A 234 -4.83 -19.02 17.93
C PHE A 234 -6.03 -19.89 17.57
N VAL A 235 -6.90 -19.44 16.65
CA VAL A 235 -8.01 -20.25 16.15
C VAL A 235 -7.83 -20.57 14.67
N ILE A 236 -7.71 -19.57 13.79
CA ILE A 236 -7.63 -19.82 12.34
C ILE A 236 -6.27 -20.41 11.97
N GLU A 237 -5.19 -19.69 12.25
CA GLU A 237 -3.83 -20.15 11.91
C GLU A 237 -3.49 -21.46 12.65
N ALA A 238 -3.95 -21.63 13.89
CA ALA A 238 -3.76 -22.87 14.64
C ALA A 238 -4.54 -24.06 14.03
N ARG A 239 -5.80 -23.87 13.61
CA ARG A 239 -6.62 -24.91 12.96
C ARG A 239 -5.98 -25.44 11.69
N HIS A 240 -5.34 -24.55 10.93
CA HIS A 240 -4.68 -24.90 9.67
C HIS A 240 -3.20 -25.31 9.85
N GLY A 241 -2.70 -25.34 11.09
CA GLY A 241 -1.37 -25.84 11.45
C GLY A 241 -0.23 -24.84 11.27
N PHE A 242 -0.54 -23.60 10.91
CA PHE A 242 0.42 -22.51 10.67
C PHE A 242 0.98 -21.89 11.93
N ASN A 243 0.13 -21.67 12.95
CA ASN A 243 0.58 -21.01 14.17
C ASN A 243 1.61 -21.88 14.93
N LYS A 244 2.80 -21.33 15.14
CA LYS A 244 3.85 -21.91 15.99
C LYS A 244 4.12 -21.09 17.26
N GLN A 245 3.45 -19.94 17.40
CA GLN A 245 3.63 -19.05 18.55
C GLN A 245 2.90 -19.59 19.78
N THR A 246 3.52 -19.40 20.94
CA THR A 246 2.84 -19.51 22.23
C THR A 246 2.16 -18.18 22.58
N ILE A 247 1.14 -18.22 23.44
CA ILE A 247 0.47 -17.01 23.95
C ILE A 247 1.48 -16.06 24.61
N TRP A 248 2.48 -16.60 25.32
CA TRP A 248 3.54 -15.80 25.93
C TRP A 248 4.40 -15.08 24.89
N LEU A 249 4.82 -15.79 23.83
CA LEU A 249 5.58 -15.17 22.74
C LEU A 249 4.78 -14.06 22.07
N PHE A 250 3.49 -14.30 21.80
CA PHE A 250 2.58 -13.32 21.22
C PHE A 250 2.46 -12.05 22.08
N ILE A 251 2.19 -12.20 23.38
CA ILE A 251 2.07 -11.05 24.30
C ILE A 251 3.40 -10.31 24.43
N ARG A 252 4.53 -11.03 24.51
CA ARG A 252 5.86 -10.43 24.58
C ARG A 252 6.16 -9.60 23.35
N ASP A 253 5.85 -10.11 22.16
CA ASP A 253 6.06 -9.40 20.91
C ASP A 253 5.14 -8.18 20.80
N MET A 254 3.87 -8.30 21.23
CA MET A 254 2.94 -7.17 21.33
C MET A 254 3.48 -6.06 22.25
N ILE A 255 3.95 -6.40 23.45
CA ILE A 255 4.52 -5.43 24.40
C ILE A 255 5.78 -4.78 23.83
N LYS A 256 6.70 -5.56 23.23
CA LYS A 256 7.89 -5.01 22.56
C LYS A 256 7.50 -4.03 21.46
N GLY A 257 6.49 -4.35 20.66
CA GLY A 257 5.95 -3.46 19.62
C GLY A 257 5.43 -2.15 20.20
N ILE A 258 4.60 -2.22 21.24
CA ILE A 258 4.07 -1.03 21.94
C ILE A 258 5.20 -0.16 22.50
N LEU A 259 6.18 -0.76 23.18
CA LEU A 259 7.33 -0.03 23.73
C LEU A 259 8.15 0.64 22.62
N LEU A 260 8.38 -0.05 21.50
CA LEU A 260 9.08 0.54 20.36
C LEU A 260 8.31 1.73 19.77
N SER A 261 6.98 1.61 19.63
CA SER A 261 6.12 2.71 19.19
C SER A 261 6.13 3.88 20.16
N MET A 262 6.16 3.63 21.48
CA MET A 262 6.28 4.67 22.50
C MET A 262 7.65 5.37 22.49
N VAL A 263 8.71 4.70 22.06
CA VAL A 263 10.05 5.30 21.95
C VAL A 263 10.21 6.10 20.66
N LEU A 264 9.76 5.55 19.53
CA LEU A 264 9.93 6.18 18.21
C LEU A 264 8.85 7.21 17.88
N GLY A 265 7.60 6.97 18.28
CA GLY A 265 6.45 7.79 17.92
C GLY A 265 6.52 9.23 18.45
N PRO A 266 6.70 9.46 19.77
CA PRO A 266 6.71 10.80 20.34
C PRO A 266 7.71 11.79 19.71
N PRO A 267 9.00 11.46 19.50
CA PRO A 267 9.92 12.41 18.87
C PRO A 267 9.53 12.72 17.42
N ILE A 268 8.99 11.76 16.68
CA ILE A 268 8.50 11.97 15.30
C ILE A 268 7.29 12.91 15.32
N VAL A 269 6.30 12.65 16.18
CA VAL A 269 5.09 13.47 16.31
C VAL A 269 5.42 14.88 16.76
N ALA A 270 6.29 15.04 17.76
CA ALA A 270 6.73 16.35 18.23
C ALA A 270 7.44 17.14 17.11
N ALA A 271 8.30 16.48 16.31
CA ALA A 271 8.93 17.11 15.16
C ALA A 271 7.91 17.54 14.09
N ILE A 272 6.91 16.72 13.79
CA ILE A 272 5.83 17.08 12.85
C ILE A 272 5.05 18.30 13.35
N ILE A 273 4.63 18.31 14.62
CA ILE A 273 3.92 19.44 15.23
C ILE A 273 4.76 20.70 15.12
N TYR A 274 6.03 20.62 15.52
CA TYR A 274 6.96 21.74 15.44
C TYR A 274 7.12 22.27 14.01
N ILE A 275 7.31 21.38 13.01
CA ILE A 275 7.41 21.77 11.59
C ILE A 275 6.13 22.45 11.10
N VAL A 276 4.96 21.98 11.52
CA VAL A 276 3.68 22.61 11.14
C VAL A 276 3.51 23.97 11.79
N GLN A 277 3.88 24.13 13.07
CA GLN A 277 3.77 25.38 13.81
C GLN A 277 4.66 26.48 13.21
N ILE A 278 5.90 26.16 12.83
CA ILE A 278 6.81 27.12 12.17
C ILE A 278 6.56 27.23 10.65
N GLY A 279 5.71 26.36 10.11
CA GLY A 279 5.59 26.14 8.68
C GLY A 279 4.89 27.28 7.97
N GLY A 280 5.65 28.08 7.24
CA GLY A 280 5.14 29.12 6.33
C GLY A 280 4.59 28.56 5.00
N PRO A 281 4.79 29.24 3.86
CA PRO A 281 4.25 28.82 2.57
C PRO A 281 4.87 27.52 2.03
N TYR A 282 6.06 27.13 2.52
CA TYR A 282 6.78 25.93 2.10
C TYR A 282 6.56 24.72 3.02
N LEU A 283 5.50 24.71 3.84
CA LEU A 283 5.22 23.62 4.79
C LEU A 283 5.33 22.24 4.15
N ALA A 284 4.72 22.05 2.97
CA ALA A 284 4.71 20.76 2.28
C ALA A 284 6.12 20.22 2.03
N LEU A 285 7.06 21.10 1.66
CA LEU A 285 8.45 20.75 1.41
C LEU A 285 9.17 20.35 2.71
N TYR A 286 8.91 21.05 3.82
CA TYR A 286 9.53 20.73 5.11
C TYR A 286 9.03 19.41 5.68
N LEU A 287 7.71 19.18 5.68
CA LEU A 287 7.13 17.91 6.11
C LEU A 287 7.60 16.75 5.24
N TRP A 288 7.59 16.93 3.92
CA TRP A 288 8.09 15.93 2.99
C TRP A 288 9.57 15.64 3.22
N GLY A 289 10.41 16.67 3.33
CA GLY A 289 11.86 16.51 3.55
C GLY A 289 12.18 15.78 4.85
N PHE A 290 11.46 16.11 5.93
CA PHE A 290 11.56 15.39 7.20
C PHE A 290 11.16 13.92 7.07
N MET A 291 9.99 13.65 6.48
CA MET A 291 9.51 12.28 6.31
C MET A 291 10.34 11.46 5.33
N PHE A 292 10.91 12.09 4.30
CA PHE A 292 11.86 11.49 3.37
C PHE A 292 13.14 11.06 4.09
N ALA A 293 13.72 11.95 4.90
CA ALA A 293 14.90 11.65 5.71
C ALA A 293 14.61 10.53 6.72
N LEU A 294 13.46 10.60 7.39
CA LEU A 294 13.00 9.56 8.31
C LEU A 294 12.81 8.21 7.59
N ALA A 295 12.21 8.19 6.39
CA ALA A 295 12.03 6.98 5.61
C ALA A 295 13.38 6.33 5.26
N LEU A 296 14.36 7.10 4.81
CA LEU A 296 15.73 6.61 4.53
C LEU A 296 16.41 6.07 5.80
N LEU A 297 16.24 6.78 6.92
CA LEU A 297 16.75 6.35 8.22
C LEU A 297 16.12 5.00 8.63
N MET A 298 14.80 4.90 8.56
CA MET A 298 14.05 3.70 8.93
C MET A 298 14.37 2.51 8.02
N MET A 299 14.64 2.72 6.73
CA MET A 299 15.11 1.65 5.83
C MET A 299 16.45 1.05 6.25
N THR A 300 17.26 1.81 6.98
CA THR A 300 18.54 1.34 7.52
C THR A 300 18.36 0.73 8.92
N ILE A 301 17.64 1.42 9.80
CA ILE A 301 17.43 1.02 11.20
C ILE A 301 16.55 -0.24 11.29
N TYR A 302 15.50 -0.35 10.47
CA TYR A 302 14.54 -1.45 10.58
C TYR A 302 15.19 -2.83 10.48
N PRO A 303 15.89 -3.18 9.39
CA PRO A 303 16.44 -4.53 9.27
C PRO A 303 17.70 -4.77 10.11
N THR A 304 18.34 -3.72 10.65
CA THR A 304 19.60 -3.84 11.42
C THR A 304 19.42 -3.80 12.93
N VAL A 305 18.37 -3.11 13.41
CA VAL A 305 18.10 -2.91 14.83
C VAL A 305 16.72 -3.44 15.19
N ILE A 306 15.67 -3.05 14.45
CA ILE A 306 14.29 -3.36 14.85
C ILE A 306 13.95 -4.83 14.60
N ALA A 307 14.10 -5.33 13.38
CA ALA A 307 13.76 -6.71 13.03
C ALA A 307 14.51 -7.74 13.91
N PRO A 308 15.82 -7.55 14.24
CA PRO A 308 16.53 -8.43 15.18
C PRO A 308 16.00 -8.45 16.63
N LEU A 309 15.19 -7.47 17.07
CA LEU A 309 14.54 -7.52 18.39
C LEU A 309 13.42 -8.57 18.46
N PHE A 310 12.88 -8.94 17.30
CA PHE A 310 11.79 -9.89 17.16
C PHE A 310 12.30 -11.24 16.64
N ASN A 311 13.14 -11.25 15.61
CA ASN A 311 13.62 -12.47 14.97
C ASN A 311 15.13 -12.65 15.13
N LYS A 312 15.57 -13.90 15.19
CA LYS A 312 16.97 -14.28 15.15
C LYS A 312 17.42 -14.36 13.69
N PHE A 313 18.49 -13.63 13.38
CA PHE A 313 19.16 -13.69 12.08
C PHE A 313 20.49 -14.40 12.24
N THR A 314 20.69 -15.50 11.52
CA THR A 314 21.96 -16.25 11.48
C THR A 314 22.51 -16.26 10.07
N PRO A 315 23.84 -16.21 9.85
CA PRO A 315 24.40 -16.40 8.51
C PRO A 315 23.92 -17.73 7.90
N LEU A 316 23.67 -17.75 6.59
CA LEU A 316 23.38 -19.00 5.90
C LEU A 316 24.61 -19.92 6.03
N PRO A 317 24.44 -21.18 6.49
CA PRO A 317 25.54 -22.14 6.59
C PRO A 317 26.28 -22.31 5.27
N GLU A 318 27.56 -22.68 5.34
CA GLU A 318 28.31 -23.09 4.14
C GLU A 318 27.66 -24.35 3.55
N GLY A 319 27.56 -24.40 2.22
CA GLY A 319 26.93 -25.50 1.50
C GLY A 319 26.55 -25.12 0.07
N VAL A 320 26.03 -26.09 -0.67
CA VAL A 320 25.75 -25.97 -2.12
C VAL A 320 24.75 -24.84 -2.40
N LEU A 321 23.68 -24.72 -1.61
CA LEU A 321 22.74 -23.60 -1.72
C LEU A 321 23.42 -22.23 -1.63
N ARG A 322 24.32 -22.04 -0.66
CA ARG A 322 25.03 -20.76 -0.47
C ARG A 322 25.92 -20.46 -1.66
N GLU A 323 26.70 -21.44 -2.11
CA GLU A 323 27.58 -21.29 -3.28
C GLU A 323 26.80 -20.92 -4.53
N LYS A 324 25.66 -21.57 -4.81
CA LYS A 324 24.80 -21.26 -5.95
C LYS A 324 24.25 -19.82 -5.89
N ILE A 325 23.80 -19.37 -4.71
CA ILE A 325 23.31 -17.99 -4.53
C ILE A 325 24.44 -16.98 -4.73
N GLU A 326 25.63 -17.23 -4.18
CA GLU A 326 26.80 -16.36 -4.35
C GLU A 326 27.25 -16.29 -5.81
N GLN A 327 27.24 -17.41 -6.54
CA GLN A 327 27.53 -17.46 -7.98
C GLN A 327 26.50 -16.69 -8.81
N LEU A 328 25.21 -16.84 -8.52
CA LEU A 328 24.14 -16.08 -9.18
C LEU A 328 24.26 -14.57 -8.90
N ALA A 329 24.53 -14.19 -7.66
CA ALA A 329 24.76 -12.79 -7.30
C ALA A 329 25.99 -12.22 -8.05
N ALA A 330 27.08 -12.98 -8.11
CA ALA A 330 28.30 -12.59 -8.80
C ALA A 330 28.09 -12.41 -10.32
N SER A 331 27.38 -13.34 -10.97
CA SER A 331 27.08 -13.28 -12.41
C SER A 331 26.28 -12.02 -12.78
N LEU A 332 25.39 -11.58 -11.88
CA LEU A 332 24.57 -10.39 -12.04
C LEU A 332 25.25 -9.10 -11.56
N LYS A 333 26.48 -9.20 -11.02
CA LYS A 333 27.23 -8.12 -10.36
C LYS A 333 26.43 -7.48 -9.23
N PHE A 334 25.65 -8.28 -8.52
CA PHE A 334 24.94 -7.87 -7.33
C PHE A 334 25.95 -7.74 -6.17
N PRO A 335 26.05 -6.60 -5.48
CA PRO A 335 27.04 -6.39 -4.43
C PRO A 335 26.59 -7.05 -3.11
N LEU A 336 26.43 -8.38 -3.14
CA LEU A 336 26.07 -9.20 -2.00
C LEU A 336 27.14 -9.09 -0.92
N LYS A 337 26.73 -8.71 0.30
CA LYS A 337 27.64 -8.58 1.45
C LYS A 337 27.39 -9.62 2.53
N LYS A 338 26.12 -9.96 2.77
CA LYS A 338 25.73 -10.98 3.75
C LYS A 338 24.48 -11.72 3.28
N LEU A 339 24.44 -13.01 3.55
CA LEU A 339 23.32 -13.90 3.31
C LEU A 339 22.87 -14.46 4.66
N PHE A 340 21.61 -14.23 5.02
CA PHE A 340 21.05 -14.57 6.33
C PHE A 340 19.89 -15.55 6.19
N VAL A 341 19.69 -16.34 7.23
CA VAL A 341 18.47 -17.07 7.52
C VAL A 341 17.79 -16.41 8.71
N VAL A 342 16.49 -16.18 8.58
CA VAL A 342 15.62 -15.72 9.67
C VAL A 342 14.78 -16.89 10.20
N ASP A 343 14.62 -16.95 11.52
CA ASP A 343 13.84 -17.99 12.22
C ASP A 343 12.32 -17.74 12.14
N GLY A 344 11.79 -17.70 10.91
CA GLY A 344 10.35 -17.54 10.66
C GLY A 344 9.51 -18.63 11.32
N SER A 345 10.05 -19.86 11.40
CA SER A 345 9.42 -21.03 12.00
C SER A 345 9.05 -20.86 13.48
N THR A 346 9.71 -19.95 14.21
CA THR A 346 9.35 -19.59 15.59
C THR A 346 7.93 -19.02 15.68
N ARG A 347 7.42 -18.46 14.58
CA ARG A 347 6.15 -17.75 14.51
C ARG A 347 5.12 -18.42 13.63
N SER A 348 5.51 -18.82 12.44
CA SER A 348 4.61 -19.42 11.47
C SER A 348 5.36 -20.40 10.57
N SER A 349 4.66 -21.37 10.00
CA SER A 349 5.21 -22.20 8.92
C SER A 349 5.13 -21.55 7.54
N HIS A 350 4.77 -20.27 7.43
CA HIS A 350 4.81 -19.54 6.16
C HIS A 350 6.24 -19.31 5.67
N SER A 351 6.41 -19.37 4.34
CA SER A 351 7.69 -19.22 3.67
C SER A 351 7.79 -17.93 2.89
N ASN A 352 8.98 -17.30 2.96
CA ASN A 352 9.28 -16.07 2.26
C ASN A 352 10.81 -15.90 2.06
N ALA A 353 11.19 -15.02 1.16
CA ALA A 353 12.54 -14.51 0.99
C ALA A 353 12.47 -13.03 0.64
N TYR A 354 13.46 -12.25 1.06
CA TYR A 354 13.51 -10.85 0.70
C TYR A 354 14.94 -10.34 0.68
N MET A 355 15.13 -9.20 0.01
CA MET A 355 16.41 -8.51 -0.04
C MET A 355 16.29 -7.14 0.60
N TYR A 356 17.36 -6.66 1.21
CA TYR A 356 17.45 -5.26 1.67
C TYR A 356 18.85 -4.65 1.48
N GLY A 357 18.93 -3.32 1.44
CA GLY A 357 20.19 -2.59 1.67
C GLY A 357 20.50 -1.50 0.65
N PHE A 358 21.36 -0.58 1.07
CA PHE A 358 21.77 0.57 0.27
C PHE A 358 23.08 0.31 -0.46
N PHE A 359 23.15 0.81 -1.70
CA PHE A 359 24.37 0.81 -2.53
C PHE A 359 25.08 -0.55 -2.53
N LYS A 360 26.34 -0.59 -2.05
CA LYS A 360 27.23 -1.76 -2.01
C LYS A 360 27.03 -2.68 -0.80
N ASN A 361 26.10 -2.35 0.10
CA ASN A 361 25.83 -3.11 1.32
C ASN A 361 24.50 -3.87 1.18
N LYS A 362 24.40 -4.77 0.20
CA LYS A 362 23.20 -5.56 -0.05
C LYS A 362 23.20 -6.85 0.76
N ARG A 363 22.01 -7.25 1.21
CA ARG A 363 21.79 -8.45 1.99
C ARG A 363 20.57 -9.19 1.47
N ILE A 364 20.66 -10.52 1.52
CA ILE A 364 19.57 -11.43 1.19
C ILE A 364 19.18 -12.14 2.48
N VAL A 365 17.88 -12.28 2.73
CA VAL A 365 17.32 -13.01 3.86
C VAL A 365 16.39 -14.09 3.35
N LEU A 366 16.63 -15.32 3.79
CA LEU A 366 15.76 -16.47 3.55
C LEU A 366 15.04 -16.83 4.83
N TYR A 367 13.77 -17.20 4.75
CA TYR A 367 13.11 -17.83 5.89
C TYR A 367 13.61 -19.27 6.02
N ASP A 368 13.80 -19.74 7.25
CA ASP A 368 14.13 -21.14 7.52
C ASP A 368 13.06 -22.10 7.00
N THR A 369 11.79 -21.72 7.07
CA THR A 369 10.65 -22.44 6.49
C THR A 369 10.78 -22.64 4.98
N LEU A 370 11.27 -21.63 4.24
CA LEU A 370 11.50 -21.73 2.80
C LEU A 370 12.55 -22.81 2.49
N ILE A 371 13.64 -22.82 3.26
CA ILE A 371 14.73 -23.79 3.10
C ILE A 371 14.27 -25.20 3.47
N GLN A 372 13.42 -25.34 4.50
CA GLN A 372 12.87 -26.63 4.92
C GLN A 372 11.84 -27.19 3.93
N GLN A 373 11.05 -26.32 3.31
CA GLN A 373 9.98 -26.72 2.40
C GLN A 373 10.48 -27.00 0.99
N CYS A 374 11.39 -26.19 0.44
CA CYS A 374 12.02 -26.47 -0.84
C CYS A 374 13.03 -27.62 -0.70
N SER A 375 12.76 -28.74 -1.36
CA SER A 375 13.57 -29.95 -1.28
C SER A 375 14.75 -29.90 -2.24
N ASN A 376 14.65 -29.02 -3.25
CA ASN A 376 15.69 -28.76 -4.23
C ASN A 376 16.19 -27.33 -4.05
N GLU A 377 17.50 -27.18 -3.90
CA GLU A 377 18.17 -25.89 -3.80
C GLU A 377 17.95 -25.02 -5.05
N ASP A 378 17.77 -25.63 -6.22
CA ASP A 378 17.55 -24.88 -7.47
C ASP A 378 16.18 -24.18 -7.48
N GLU A 379 15.18 -24.70 -6.75
CA GLU A 379 13.90 -23.99 -6.51
C GLU A 379 14.17 -22.69 -5.74
N ILE A 380 14.96 -22.76 -4.67
CA ILE A 380 15.32 -21.59 -3.85
C ILE A 380 16.13 -20.60 -4.69
N VAL A 381 17.12 -21.07 -5.45
CA VAL A 381 17.94 -20.23 -6.33
C VAL A 381 17.08 -19.54 -7.39
N SER A 382 16.04 -20.21 -7.91
CA SER A 382 15.10 -19.60 -8.86
C SER A 382 14.24 -18.49 -8.25
N VAL A 383 13.80 -18.64 -6.99
CA VAL A 383 13.13 -17.58 -6.24
C VAL A 383 14.09 -16.40 -6.04
N ILE A 384 15.36 -16.66 -5.72
CA ILE A 384 16.37 -15.61 -5.60
C ILE A 384 16.68 -14.94 -6.94
N ALA A 385 16.60 -15.67 -8.06
CA ALA A 385 16.72 -15.08 -9.39
C ALA A 385 15.56 -14.10 -9.68
N HIS A 386 14.33 -14.45 -9.28
CA HIS A 386 13.17 -13.56 -9.33
C HIS A 386 13.39 -12.30 -8.47
N GLU A 387 13.80 -12.46 -7.21
CA GLU A 387 14.12 -11.34 -6.31
C GLU A 387 15.19 -10.41 -6.92
N LEU A 388 16.27 -10.98 -7.46
CA LEU A 388 17.33 -10.23 -8.14
C LEU A 388 16.83 -9.52 -9.40
N GLY A 389 15.75 -10.00 -10.01
CA GLY A 389 15.01 -9.29 -11.07
C GLY A 389 14.45 -7.95 -10.59
N HIS A 390 13.81 -7.90 -9.42
CA HIS A 390 13.33 -6.64 -8.83
C HIS A 390 14.45 -5.63 -8.61
N TRP A 391 15.61 -6.10 -8.13
CA TRP A 391 16.79 -5.24 -8.00
C TRP A 391 17.32 -4.78 -9.36
N LYS A 392 17.46 -5.70 -10.32
CA LYS A 392 18.08 -5.41 -11.63
C LYS A 392 17.28 -4.36 -12.40
N LEU A 393 15.96 -4.45 -12.32
CA LEU A 393 14.98 -3.59 -12.98
C LEU A 393 14.58 -2.35 -12.15
N ASN A 394 15.17 -2.17 -10.96
CA ASN A 394 14.93 -1.03 -10.07
C ASN A 394 13.46 -0.88 -9.60
N HIS A 395 12.69 -1.98 -9.52
CA HIS A 395 11.28 -1.94 -9.10
C HIS A 395 11.09 -1.24 -7.75
N THR A 396 11.99 -1.49 -6.80
CA THR A 396 11.91 -0.87 -5.47
C THR A 396 12.23 0.63 -5.49
N VAL A 397 13.10 1.09 -6.40
CA VAL A 397 13.38 2.53 -6.55
C VAL A 397 12.17 3.23 -7.17
N TYR A 398 11.55 2.65 -8.20
CA TYR A 398 10.34 3.20 -8.80
C TYR A 398 9.20 3.30 -7.79
N SER A 399 8.99 2.22 -7.01
CA SER A 399 7.98 2.20 -5.95
C SER A 399 8.26 3.24 -4.87
N PHE A 400 9.53 3.40 -4.46
CA PHE A 400 9.92 4.42 -3.51
C PHE A 400 9.65 5.83 -4.04
N VAL A 401 10.06 6.15 -5.27
CA VAL A 401 9.82 7.46 -5.88
C VAL A 401 8.33 7.76 -6.00
N ALA A 402 7.52 6.78 -6.41
CA ALA A 402 6.06 6.92 -6.48
C ALA A 402 5.45 7.26 -5.11
N VAL A 403 5.85 6.55 -4.04
CA VAL A 403 5.40 6.83 -2.67
C VAL A 403 5.87 8.22 -2.21
N GLN A 404 7.11 8.62 -2.52
CA GLN A 404 7.62 9.95 -2.16
C GLN A 404 6.86 11.08 -2.88
N LEU A 405 6.52 10.89 -4.16
CA LEU A 405 5.70 11.83 -4.92
C LEU A 405 4.29 11.94 -4.35
N LEU A 406 3.66 10.80 -4.06
CA LEU A 406 2.34 10.76 -3.42
C LEU A 406 2.35 11.50 -2.08
N MET A 407 3.33 11.21 -1.22
CA MET A 407 3.46 11.85 0.08
C MET A 407 3.66 13.37 -0.05
N PHE A 408 4.46 13.81 -1.03
CA PHE A 408 4.61 15.24 -1.33
C PHE A 408 3.26 15.89 -1.73
N LEU A 409 2.50 15.24 -2.61
CA LEU A 409 1.17 15.72 -3.03
C LEU A 409 0.19 15.75 -1.86
N GLN A 410 0.23 14.75 -0.96
CA GLN A 410 -0.59 14.71 0.25
C GLN A 410 -0.26 15.86 1.21
N PHE A 411 1.03 16.12 1.48
CA PHE A 411 1.41 17.27 2.30
C PHE A 411 1.11 18.61 1.63
N GLY A 412 1.18 18.68 0.30
CA GLY A 412 0.69 19.79 -0.50
C GLY A 412 -0.80 20.04 -0.27
N GLY A 413 -1.62 18.99 -0.42
CA GLY A 413 -3.07 19.04 -0.15
C GLY A 413 -3.39 19.45 1.29
N TYR A 414 -2.69 18.88 2.28
CA TYR A 414 -2.84 19.26 3.68
C TYR A 414 -2.51 20.75 3.90
N THR A 415 -1.43 21.25 3.30
CA THR A 415 -1.01 22.66 3.43
C THR A 415 -2.10 23.61 2.92
N LEU A 416 -2.90 23.21 1.92
CA LEU A 416 -4.01 24.01 1.39
C LEU A 416 -5.22 24.06 2.33
N VAL A 417 -5.48 22.99 3.09
CA VAL A 417 -6.70 22.86 3.90
C VAL A 417 -6.49 22.99 5.40
N ARG A 418 -5.24 23.02 5.89
CA ARG A 418 -4.90 23.04 7.33
C ARG A 418 -5.56 24.16 8.14
N ASN A 419 -5.86 25.30 7.50
CA ASN A 419 -6.47 26.46 8.15
C ASN A 419 -8.00 26.55 7.93
N SER A 420 -8.60 25.58 7.25
CA SER A 420 -10.04 25.58 6.96
C SER A 420 -10.85 25.32 8.23
N LYS A 421 -11.54 26.33 8.76
CA LYS A 421 -12.40 26.18 9.95
C LYS A 421 -13.58 25.25 9.67
N ASP A 422 -14.24 25.43 8.53
CA ASP A 422 -15.36 24.61 8.07
C ASP A 422 -15.00 23.11 8.08
N LEU A 423 -13.75 22.77 7.71
CA LEU A 423 -13.29 21.39 7.72
C LEU A 423 -13.26 20.82 9.14
N PHE A 424 -12.72 21.54 10.12
CA PHE A 424 -12.68 21.07 11.52
C PHE A 424 -14.07 21.06 12.17
N GLU A 425 -14.87 22.11 11.94
CA GLU A 425 -16.23 22.24 12.47
C GLU A 425 -17.14 21.11 11.98
N SER A 426 -16.97 20.67 10.73
CA SER A 426 -17.70 19.52 10.20
C SER A 426 -17.47 18.26 11.06
N PHE A 427 -16.25 18.04 11.54
CA PHE A 427 -15.93 16.91 12.43
C PHE A 427 -16.20 17.20 13.92
N GLY A 428 -16.78 18.36 14.25
CA GLY A 428 -17.15 18.75 15.61
C GLY A 428 -16.00 19.32 16.44
N PHE A 429 -14.95 19.82 15.78
CA PHE A 429 -13.84 20.51 16.43
C PHE A 429 -14.02 22.03 16.34
N GLU A 430 -13.99 22.69 17.50
CA GLU A 430 -13.99 24.16 17.61
C GLU A 430 -12.58 24.72 17.42
N ASP A 431 -11.57 23.99 17.95
CA ASP A 431 -10.15 24.29 17.79
C ASP A 431 -9.58 23.60 16.54
N GLN A 432 -8.37 24.01 16.14
CA GLN A 432 -7.66 23.43 14.99
C GLN A 432 -6.35 22.72 15.38
N PRO A 433 -6.35 21.67 16.23
CA PRO A 433 -5.12 20.96 16.56
C PRO A 433 -4.49 20.33 15.33
N ILE A 434 -3.17 20.43 15.21
CA ILE A 434 -2.39 20.00 14.04
C ILE A 434 -2.62 18.52 13.74
N ILE A 435 -2.56 17.66 14.76
CA ILE A 435 -2.73 16.22 14.58
C ILE A 435 -4.16 15.87 14.12
N ILE A 436 -5.15 16.60 14.62
CA ILE A 436 -6.55 16.41 14.24
C ILE A 436 -6.75 16.86 12.78
N GLY A 437 -6.14 17.97 12.37
CA GLY A 437 -6.12 18.42 10.99
C GLY A 437 -5.55 17.38 10.04
N LEU A 438 -4.42 16.76 10.41
CA LEU A 438 -3.82 15.66 9.65
C LEU A 438 -4.76 14.44 9.59
N ILE A 439 -5.40 14.06 10.70
CA ILE A 439 -6.36 12.96 10.74
C ILE A 439 -7.54 13.24 9.80
N ILE A 440 -8.17 14.40 9.92
CA ILE A 440 -9.33 14.79 9.11
C ILE A 440 -8.96 14.84 7.62
N PHE A 441 -7.80 15.42 7.29
CA PHE A 441 -7.30 15.43 5.93
C PHE A 441 -7.14 14.02 5.38
N GLN A 442 -6.54 13.11 6.15
CA GLN A 442 -6.38 11.71 5.73
C GLN A 442 -7.73 11.04 5.45
N HIS A 443 -8.73 11.26 6.31
CA HIS A 443 -10.08 10.73 6.07
C HIS A 443 -10.74 11.32 4.81
N THR A 444 -10.42 12.58 4.49
CA THR A 444 -10.97 13.28 3.32
C THR A 444 -10.41 12.74 2.01
N ILE A 445 -9.16 12.27 2.01
CA ILE A 445 -8.49 11.76 0.81
C ILE A 445 -8.58 10.23 0.64
N ILE A 446 -9.22 9.50 1.56
CA ILE A 446 -9.49 8.05 1.43
C ILE A 446 -9.98 7.66 0.02
N PRO A 447 -10.96 8.35 -0.61
CA PRO A 447 -11.37 8.04 -1.98
C PRO A 447 -10.25 7.99 -3.00
N LEU A 448 -9.38 9.00 -2.95
CA LEU A 448 -8.25 9.10 -3.85
C LEU A 448 -7.22 8.02 -3.55
N GLN A 449 -7.04 7.66 -2.27
CA GLN A 449 -6.14 6.59 -1.86
C GLN A 449 -6.57 5.22 -2.39
N HIS A 450 -7.86 4.87 -2.35
CA HIS A 450 -8.34 3.60 -2.92
C HIS A 450 -8.09 3.52 -4.43
N LEU A 451 -8.38 4.60 -5.17
CA LEU A 451 -8.10 4.65 -6.61
C LEU A 451 -6.60 4.50 -6.89
N LEU A 452 -5.77 5.20 -6.12
CA LEU A 452 -4.33 5.12 -6.30
C LEU A 452 -3.76 3.76 -5.90
N SER A 453 -4.28 3.15 -4.83
CA SER A 453 -3.90 1.81 -4.39
C SER A 453 -4.18 0.80 -5.50
N PHE A 454 -5.34 0.87 -6.15
CA PHE A 454 -5.64 0.05 -7.33
C PHE A 454 -4.59 0.23 -8.45
N CYS A 455 -4.27 1.47 -8.81
CA CYS A 455 -3.24 1.75 -9.82
C CYS A 455 -1.86 1.20 -9.43
N LEU A 456 -1.46 1.35 -8.17
CA LEU A 456 -0.19 0.85 -7.65
C LEU A 456 -0.15 -0.69 -7.65
N ASN A 457 -1.26 -1.36 -7.34
CA ASN A 457 -1.36 -2.81 -7.42
C ASN A 457 -1.19 -3.32 -8.85
N LEU A 458 -1.75 -2.64 -9.86
CA LEU A 458 -1.52 -2.99 -11.27
C LEU A 458 -0.05 -2.85 -11.68
N VAL A 459 0.63 -1.79 -11.22
CA VAL A 459 2.07 -1.60 -11.45
C VAL A 459 2.89 -2.69 -10.74
N SER A 460 2.53 -3.03 -9.51
CA SER A 460 3.17 -4.13 -8.75
C SER A 460 3.05 -5.46 -9.50
N ARG A 461 1.85 -5.79 -9.99
CA ARG A 461 1.63 -7.01 -10.80
C ARG A 461 2.48 -7.02 -12.07
N ALA A 462 2.64 -5.87 -12.73
CA ALA A 462 3.53 -5.78 -13.90
C ALA A 462 5.00 -6.02 -13.52
N PHE A 463 5.46 -5.54 -12.37
CA PHE A 463 6.80 -5.79 -11.85
C PHE A 463 7.05 -7.27 -11.56
N GLU A 464 6.07 -7.98 -11.02
CA GLU A 464 6.16 -9.43 -10.80
C GLU A 464 6.37 -10.21 -12.11
N PHE A 465 5.60 -9.91 -13.16
CA PHE A 465 5.80 -10.54 -14.47
C PHE A 465 7.16 -10.22 -15.08
N GLN A 466 7.66 -9.00 -14.87
CA GLN A 466 9.00 -8.64 -15.34
C GLN A 466 10.11 -9.38 -14.57
N ALA A 467 9.93 -9.61 -13.27
CA ALA A 467 10.85 -10.38 -12.46
C ALA A 467 10.81 -11.88 -12.81
N ASP A 468 9.62 -12.44 -13.06
CA ASP A 468 9.44 -13.80 -13.59
C ASP A 468 10.12 -13.97 -14.95
N ALA A 469 9.91 -13.03 -15.87
CA ALA A 469 10.58 -13.02 -17.17
C ALA A 469 12.09 -12.89 -17.05
N PHE A 470 12.59 -12.13 -16.07
CA PHE A 470 14.02 -12.03 -15.78
C PHE A 470 14.60 -13.37 -15.33
N ALA A 471 13.97 -14.06 -14.39
CA ALA A 471 14.39 -15.39 -13.94
C ALA A 471 14.32 -16.42 -15.08
N LYS A 472 13.27 -16.36 -15.91
CA LYS A 472 13.14 -17.16 -17.13
C LYS A 472 14.30 -16.96 -18.09
N ASN A 473 14.68 -15.71 -18.35
CA ASN A 473 15.81 -15.37 -19.24
C ASN A 473 17.17 -15.85 -18.71
N LEU A 474 17.27 -16.13 -17.41
CA LEU A 474 18.45 -16.75 -16.80
C LEU A 474 18.42 -18.29 -16.86
N GLY A 475 17.37 -18.89 -17.43
CA GLY A 475 17.22 -20.35 -17.57
C GLY A 475 16.54 -21.03 -16.38
N TYR A 476 15.94 -20.27 -15.45
CA TYR A 476 15.30 -20.81 -14.24
C TYR A 476 13.79 -21.03 -14.35
N ALA A 477 13.19 -21.00 -15.55
CA ALA A 477 11.74 -21.10 -15.71
C ALA A 477 11.14 -22.40 -15.12
N PRO A 478 11.68 -23.61 -15.39
CA PRO A 478 11.14 -24.84 -14.81
C PRO A 478 11.22 -24.86 -13.28
N GLN A 479 12.35 -24.42 -12.71
CA GLN A 479 12.60 -24.38 -11.28
C GLN A 479 11.70 -23.35 -10.59
N LEU A 480 11.50 -22.18 -11.22
CA LEU A 480 10.62 -21.15 -10.69
C LEU A 480 9.16 -21.59 -10.70
N ARG A 481 8.71 -22.27 -11.76
CA ARG A 481 7.36 -22.87 -11.80
C ARG A 481 7.16 -23.85 -10.64
N ALA A 482 8.10 -24.77 -10.44
CA ALA A 482 8.06 -25.73 -9.34
C ALA A 482 8.05 -25.02 -7.97
N ALA A 483 8.92 -24.02 -7.79
CA ALA A 483 9.00 -23.23 -6.56
C ALA A 483 7.69 -22.47 -6.27
N LEU A 484 7.07 -21.84 -7.27
CA LEU A 484 5.82 -21.10 -7.11
C LEU A 484 4.65 -22.00 -6.75
N VAL A 485 4.54 -23.18 -7.39
CA VAL A 485 3.53 -24.18 -7.03
C VAL A 485 3.75 -24.62 -5.58
N LYS A 486 4.98 -24.96 -5.22
CA LYS A 486 5.31 -25.43 -3.88
C LYS A 486 5.02 -24.40 -2.80
N LEU A 487 5.38 -23.14 -3.04
CA LEU A 487 5.06 -22.03 -2.15
C LEU A 487 3.56 -21.84 -2.00
N GLN A 488 2.79 -21.99 -3.07
CA GLN A 488 1.33 -21.93 -3.01
C GLN A 488 0.75 -23.06 -2.16
N GLU A 489 1.26 -24.29 -2.32
CA GLU A 489 0.82 -25.46 -1.56
C GLU A 489 1.17 -25.37 -0.08
N GLU A 490 2.39 -24.94 0.25
CA GLU A 490 2.86 -24.87 1.63
C GLU A 490 2.27 -23.68 2.39
N ASN A 491 2.01 -22.55 1.72
CA ASN A 491 1.30 -21.42 2.31
C ASN A 491 -0.23 -21.57 2.28
N LEU A 492 -0.76 -22.65 1.67
CA LEU A 492 -2.19 -22.89 1.44
C LEU A 492 -2.91 -21.70 0.77
N SER A 493 -2.19 -20.93 -0.04
CA SER A 493 -2.68 -19.72 -0.70
C SER A 493 -3.84 -20.03 -1.65
N ALA A 494 -4.80 -19.09 -1.76
CA ALA A 494 -6.02 -19.27 -2.55
C ALA A 494 -5.73 -19.67 -4.01
N MET A 495 -6.23 -20.84 -4.42
CA MET A 495 -6.02 -21.38 -5.78
C MET A 495 -7.08 -20.91 -6.78
N ASN A 496 -8.33 -20.73 -6.32
CA ASN A 496 -9.40 -20.11 -7.10
C ASN A 496 -9.50 -18.62 -6.75
N THR A 497 -9.32 -17.76 -7.75
CA THR A 497 -9.34 -16.30 -7.55
C THR A 497 -10.27 -15.63 -8.56
N ASP A 498 -11.13 -14.75 -8.09
CA ASP A 498 -11.97 -13.90 -8.93
C ASP A 498 -11.12 -12.80 -9.60
N PRO A 499 -11.25 -12.57 -10.92
CA PRO A 499 -10.44 -11.59 -11.64
C PRO A 499 -10.61 -10.14 -11.17
N TRP A 500 -11.80 -9.75 -10.70
CA TRP A 500 -12.03 -8.37 -10.23
C TRP A 500 -11.47 -8.19 -8.83
N TYR A 501 -11.64 -9.20 -7.99
CA TYR A 501 -11.01 -9.24 -6.68
C TYR A 501 -9.49 -9.17 -6.78
N SER A 502 -8.85 -10.00 -7.62
CA SER A 502 -7.40 -10.01 -7.77
C SER A 502 -6.88 -8.72 -8.39
N ALA A 503 -7.59 -8.15 -9.36
CA ALA A 503 -7.21 -6.88 -9.95
C ALA A 503 -7.18 -5.73 -8.94
N TYR A 504 -8.12 -5.73 -7.99
CA TYR A 504 -8.20 -4.71 -6.98
C TYR A 504 -7.23 -4.93 -5.81
N HIS A 505 -7.21 -6.13 -5.23
CA HIS A 505 -6.55 -6.39 -3.94
C HIS A 505 -5.14 -6.95 -4.04
N TYR A 506 -4.81 -7.69 -5.11
CA TYR A 506 -3.54 -8.42 -5.14
C TYR A 506 -2.41 -7.58 -5.72
N SER A 507 -1.34 -7.43 -4.94
CA SER A 507 -0.06 -6.89 -5.41
C SER A 507 0.73 -7.89 -6.26
N HIS A 508 0.47 -9.19 -6.10
CA HIS A 508 1.05 -10.28 -6.89
C HIS A 508 -0.02 -10.91 -7.81
N PRO A 509 0.29 -11.20 -9.08
CA PRO A 509 -0.64 -11.91 -9.94
C PRO A 509 -0.96 -13.31 -9.38
N PRO A 510 -2.19 -13.81 -9.54
CA PRO A 510 -2.54 -15.20 -9.21
C PRO A 510 -1.55 -16.20 -9.82
N LEU A 511 -1.30 -17.31 -9.10
CA LEU A 511 -0.34 -18.35 -9.51
C LEU A 511 -0.55 -18.78 -10.97
N VAL A 512 -1.80 -19.01 -11.36
CA VAL A 512 -2.16 -19.47 -12.71
C VAL A 512 -1.66 -18.50 -13.79
N GLU A 513 -1.79 -17.19 -13.57
CA GLU A 513 -1.31 -16.17 -14.51
C GLU A 513 0.21 -16.19 -14.62
N ARG A 514 0.92 -16.35 -13.50
CA ARG A 514 2.39 -16.42 -13.46
C ARG A 514 2.92 -17.68 -14.14
N LEU A 515 2.30 -18.84 -13.88
CA LEU A 515 2.65 -20.08 -14.55
C LEU A 515 2.48 -19.93 -16.07
N GLN A 516 1.35 -19.41 -16.53
CA GLN A 516 1.12 -19.21 -17.96
C GLN A 516 2.16 -18.27 -18.61
N ALA A 517 2.62 -17.23 -17.90
CA ALA A 517 3.68 -16.35 -18.38
C ALA A 517 5.06 -17.04 -18.45
N LEU A 518 5.29 -18.04 -17.60
CA LEU A 518 6.53 -18.81 -17.57
C LEU A 518 6.57 -19.94 -18.61
N GLU A 519 5.45 -20.34 -19.20
CA GLU A 519 5.41 -21.34 -20.28
C GLU A 519 6.20 -20.89 -21.51
N ASP A 520 6.92 -21.81 -22.13
CA ASP A 520 7.69 -21.54 -23.34
C ASP A 520 6.77 -21.39 -24.55
N SER A 521 7.07 -20.41 -25.40
CA SER A 521 6.30 -20.13 -26.60
C SER A 521 6.21 -21.32 -27.57
N ASP A 522 7.13 -22.28 -27.45
CA ASP A 522 7.15 -23.49 -28.29
C ASP A 522 6.15 -24.56 -27.82
N SER A 523 5.75 -24.58 -26.55
CA SER A 523 4.71 -25.53 -26.06
C SER A 523 3.29 -25.14 -26.48
N LYS A 524 3.08 -23.90 -26.92
CA LYS A 524 1.78 -23.41 -27.45
C LYS A 524 1.50 -23.84 -28.90
N LYS A 525 2.44 -24.51 -29.57
CA LYS A 525 2.27 -24.98 -30.95
C LYS A 525 1.84 -26.45 -31.05
N GLU A 526 1.84 -27.18 -29.95
CA GLU A 526 1.51 -28.62 -29.91
C GLU A 526 0.12 -28.93 -29.34
N ASP A 527 -0.58 -27.93 -28.78
CA ASP A 527 -2.02 -27.96 -28.43
C ASP A 527 -2.83 -27.15 -29.47
#